data_AF-A0A2E5S245-F1
#
_entry.id   AF-A0A2E5S245-F1
#
_cell.length_a   1.000
_cell.length_b   1.000
_cell.length_c   1.000
_cell.angle_alpha   90.00
_cell.angle_beta   90.00
_cell.angle_gamma   90.00
#
_symmetry.space_group_name_H-M   'P 1'
#
loop_
_entity.id
_entity.type
_entity.pdbx_description
1 polymer ?
#
loop_
_entity_poly.entity_id
_entity_poly.type
_entity_poly.pdbx_seq_one_letter_code
_entity_poly.pdbx_strand_id
1 'polypeptide(L)'
;MKTTLISVFALALLLSFSCKTPPPVAPQNVDSAAVLAAVELRMSILGFETSRTPDVLYFVELKRLDGGVPANFRIPRLTEANLPTSIIKSTYSTNTGVYWLNASPGAYALVGASYSETVSGQQTSTPVGDKGTLTVKVKGGTKVYATFFSLDFANEHAFVVAPGKLTTLGKFNAKVELSERSNSDPLQEHLANMMLPGYYDKSALSNTFGNTVHAYVPVEMNAQTDSTSRESMQNLAKEDFLESPWAGYAD
;
A
#
# COMPACT_ATOMS: atom_id res chain seq x y z
N MET A 1 34.09 40.05 20.42
CA MET A 1 33.63 38.69 20.78
C MET A 1 32.13 38.63 20.58
N LYS A 2 31.65 38.03 19.48
CA LYS A 2 30.23 37.84 19.17
C LYS A 2 30.09 36.49 18.48
N THR A 3 29.99 35.42 19.26
CA THR A 3 29.87 34.04 18.76
C THR A 3 29.05 33.22 19.76
N THR A 4 27.78 33.59 19.95
CA THR A 4 26.86 32.81 20.81
C THR A 4 25.39 33.05 20.46
N LEU A 5 25.01 33.03 19.17
CA LEU A 5 23.59 33.13 18.81
C LEU A 5 23.13 32.25 17.63
N ILE A 6 23.99 31.37 17.09
CA ILE A 6 23.64 30.51 15.95
C ILE A 6 23.29 29.07 16.41
N SER A 7 23.63 28.68 17.63
CA SER A 7 23.48 27.28 18.08
C SER A 7 22.08 26.90 18.58
N VAL A 8 21.18 27.86 18.84
CA VAL A 8 19.83 27.58 19.36
C VAL A 8 18.81 27.37 18.24
N PHE A 9 18.98 28.03 17.09
CA PHE A 9 18.08 27.88 15.94
C PHE A 9 18.34 26.59 15.15
N ALA A 10 19.58 26.10 15.12
CA ALA A 10 19.92 24.82 14.49
C ALA A 10 19.40 23.60 15.28
N LEU A 11 19.14 23.74 16.59
CA LEU A 11 18.63 22.66 17.43
C LEU A 11 17.10 22.56 17.41
N ALA A 12 16.38 23.67 17.19
CA ALA A 12 14.93 23.65 17.02
C ALA A 12 14.49 23.10 15.65
N LEU A 13 15.33 23.24 14.61
CA LEU A 13 15.06 22.67 13.28
C LEU A 13 15.30 21.14 13.22
N LEU A 14 16.07 20.59 14.16
CA LEU A 14 16.29 19.14 14.32
C LEU A 14 15.22 18.46 15.19
N LEU A 15 14.33 19.24 15.81
CA LEU A 15 13.17 18.77 16.58
C LEU A 15 11.88 18.81 15.75
N SER A 16 11.95 18.95 14.42
CA SER A 16 10.91 18.44 13.54
C SER A 16 10.97 16.91 13.55
N PHE A 17 10.76 16.31 14.74
CA PHE A 17 10.30 14.95 14.84
C PHE A 17 9.15 14.84 13.87
N SER A 18 9.29 13.97 12.87
CA SER A 18 8.16 13.55 12.04
C SER A 18 7.03 13.25 13.01
N CYS A 19 6.02 14.13 13.06
CA CYS A 19 4.85 13.93 13.89
C CYS A 19 4.12 12.78 13.23
N LYS A 20 4.54 11.55 13.59
CA LYS A 20 3.91 10.32 13.17
C LYS A 20 2.53 10.38 13.79
N THR A 21 1.52 10.55 12.95
CA THR A 21 0.13 10.58 13.38
C THR A 21 -0.22 9.19 13.88
N PRO A 22 -0.60 8.99 15.16
CA PRO A 22 -0.90 7.65 15.66
C PRO A 22 -2.03 7.02 14.83
N PRO A 23 -2.13 5.67 14.82
CA PRO A 23 -3.20 4.97 14.13
C PRO A 23 -4.58 5.58 14.44
N PRO A 24 -5.37 5.98 13.43
CA PRO A 24 -6.59 6.76 13.65
C PRO A 24 -7.78 5.94 14.15
N VAL A 25 -7.66 4.61 14.19
CA VAL A 25 -8.74 3.69 14.54
C VAL A 25 -8.30 2.87 15.74
N ALA A 26 -9.11 2.79 16.80
CA ALA A 26 -8.81 1.93 17.96
C ALA A 26 -9.15 0.44 17.67
N PRO A 27 -8.61 -0.51 18.45
CA PRO A 27 -9.07 -1.89 18.45
C PRO A 27 -10.58 -1.97 18.71
N GLN A 28 -11.31 -2.74 17.89
CA GLN A 28 -12.76 -2.88 18.00
C GLN A 28 -13.18 -3.85 19.10
N ASN A 29 -12.34 -4.85 19.38
CA ASN A 29 -12.56 -5.88 20.39
C ASN A 29 -11.22 -6.55 20.76
N VAL A 30 -11.25 -7.47 21.73
CA VAL A 30 -10.06 -8.19 22.22
C VAL A 30 -9.39 -9.06 21.16
N ASP A 31 -10.13 -9.53 20.16
CA ASP A 31 -9.62 -10.37 19.09
C ASP A 31 -9.07 -9.56 17.90
N SER A 32 -9.25 -8.24 17.90
CA SER A 32 -8.83 -7.36 16.81
C SER A 32 -7.34 -7.46 16.61
N ALA A 33 -6.89 -7.87 15.43
CA ALA A 33 -5.47 -8.01 15.14
C ALA A 33 -4.97 -6.85 14.27
N ALA A 34 -3.65 -6.72 14.18
CA ALA A 34 -3.00 -5.82 13.25
C ALA A 34 -2.10 -6.63 12.30
N VAL A 35 -2.01 -6.20 11.05
CA VAL A 35 -1.06 -6.74 10.08
C VAL A 35 -0.20 -5.60 9.59
N LEU A 36 1.11 -5.81 9.59
CA LEU A 36 2.08 -4.85 9.11
C LEU A 36 2.95 -5.45 8.00
N ALA A 37 3.03 -4.74 6.88
CA ALA A 37 3.99 -5.01 5.82
C ALA A 37 4.69 -3.71 5.42
N ALA A 38 5.98 -3.80 5.12
CA ALA A 38 6.74 -2.72 4.52
C ALA A 38 6.85 -3.06 3.03
N VAL A 39 6.30 -2.21 2.18
CA VAL A 39 6.31 -2.44 0.74
C VAL A 39 6.95 -1.23 0.07
N GLU A 40 7.89 -1.48 -0.81
CA GLU A 40 8.51 -0.48 -1.66
C GLU A 40 8.10 -0.74 -3.11
N LEU A 41 7.37 0.19 -3.70
CA LEU A 41 7.01 0.18 -5.11
C LEU A 41 8.06 0.96 -5.89
N ARG A 42 8.82 0.27 -6.74
CA ARG A 42 9.80 0.86 -7.65
C ARG A 42 9.20 0.96 -9.04
N MET A 43 8.84 2.16 -9.44
CA MET A 43 8.26 2.40 -10.74
C MET A 43 9.30 2.92 -11.72
N SER A 44 9.36 2.32 -12.90
CA SER A 44 10.03 2.92 -14.05
C SER A 44 9.00 3.55 -14.98
N ILE A 45 8.96 4.88 -15.02
CA ILE A 45 8.08 5.65 -15.91
C ILE A 45 8.98 6.46 -16.85
N LEU A 46 8.93 6.15 -18.14
CA LEU A 46 9.70 6.87 -19.19
C LEU A 46 11.22 6.95 -18.89
N GLY A 47 11.78 5.91 -18.27
CA GLY A 47 13.21 5.84 -17.93
C GLY A 47 13.61 6.51 -16.62
N PHE A 48 12.66 7.07 -15.86
CA PHE A 48 12.89 7.56 -14.50
C PHE A 48 12.42 6.51 -13.48
N GLU A 49 13.32 6.12 -12.60
CA GLU A 49 12.99 5.24 -11.47
C GLU A 49 12.57 6.07 -10.26
N THR A 50 11.39 5.77 -9.72
CA THR A 50 10.91 6.35 -8.46
C THR A 50 10.57 5.24 -7.49
N SER A 51 10.86 5.46 -6.21
CA SER A 51 10.53 4.54 -5.12
C SER A 51 9.51 5.19 -4.20
N ARG A 52 8.45 4.45 -3.86
CA ARG A 52 7.36 4.92 -3.01
C ARG A 52 6.88 3.80 -2.08
N THR A 53 6.62 4.15 -0.82
CA THR A 53 5.77 3.35 0.07
C THR A 53 4.32 3.48 -0.41
N PRO A 54 3.56 2.37 -0.56
CA PRO A 54 2.17 2.44 -0.97
C PRO A 54 1.30 3.06 0.13
N ASP A 55 0.20 3.69 -0.29
CA ASP A 55 -0.83 4.17 0.63
C ASP A 55 -1.72 3.02 1.11
N VAL A 56 -1.95 2.04 0.23
CA VAL A 56 -2.88 0.94 0.45
C VAL A 56 -2.25 -0.37 0.05
N LEU A 57 -2.39 -1.39 0.90
CA LEU A 57 -2.18 -2.79 0.56
C LEU A 57 -3.53 -3.50 0.40
N TYR A 58 -3.55 -4.47 -0.52
CA TYR A 58 -4.72 -5.27 -0.84
C TYR A 58 -4.51 -6.70 -0.36
N PHE A 59 -5.48 -7.19 0.39
CA PHE A 59 -5.49 -8.55 0.93
C PHE A 59 -6.74 -9.28 0.46
N VAL A 60 -6.67 -10.60 0.42
CA VAL A 60 -7.83 -11.46 0.20
C VAL A 60 -7.92 -12.49 1.29
N GLU A 61 -9.14 -12.79 1.72
CA GLU A 61 -9.41 -13.86 2.67
C GLU A 61 -9.34 -15.21 1.96
N LEU A 62 -8.52 -16.10 2.52
CA LEU A 62 -8.43 -17.49 2.08
C LEU A 62 -9.33 -18.38 2.93
N LYS A 63 -9.39 -18.08 4.23
CA LYS A 63 -10.26 -18.75 5.19
C LYS A 63 -10.37 -17.97 6.49
N ARG A 64 -11.60 -17.64 6.89
CA ARG A 64 -11.90 -17.13 8.24
C ARG A 64 -11.66 -18.20 9.30
N LEU A 65 -11.14 -17.79 10.45
CA LEU A 65 -10.87 -18.66 11.59
C LEU A 65 -11.52 -18.11 12.86
N ASP A 66 -12.85 -18.22 12.92
CA ASP A 66 -13.63 -17.84 14.11
C ASP A 66 -13.24 -18.76 15.28
N GLY A 67 -12.60 -18.20 16.31
CA GLY A 67 -12.11 -18.96 17.48
C GLY A 67 -10.61 -19.27 17.47
N GLY A 68 -9.84 -18.68 16.55
CA GLY A 68 -8.37 -18.75 16.54
C GLY A 68 -7.78 -19.80 15.59
N VAL A 69 -6.46 -19.94 15.63
CA VAL A 69 -5.70 -20.74 14.65
C VAL A 69 -5.46 -22.16 15.18
N PRO A 70 -6.02 -23.21 14.54
CA PRO A 70 -5.75 -24.59 14.95
C PRO A 70 -4.27 -24.97 14.81
N ALA A 71 -3.77 -25.82 15.71
CA ALA A 71 -2.35 -26.24 15.72
C ALA A 71 -1.86 -26.87 14.40
N ASN A 72 -2.75 -27.57 13.68
CA ASN A 72 -2.44 -28.23 12.41
C ASN A 72 -3.03 -27.50 11.19
N PHE A 73 -3.33 -26.20 11.34
CA PHE A 73 -3.91 -25.42 10.27
C PHE A 73 -2.94 -25.30 9.08
N ARG A 74 -3.47 -25.53 7.88
CA ARG A 74 -2.77 -25.28 6.63
C ARG A 74 -3.48 -24.18 5.86
N ILE A 75 -2.70 -23.20 5.41
CA ILE A 75 -3.21 -22.10 4.61
C ILE A 75 -3.73 -22.66 3.28
N PRO A 76 -5.02 -22.45 2.93
CA PRO A 76 -5.53 -22.80 1.61
C PRO A 76 -4.77 -22.04 0.52
N ARG A 77 -4.61 -22.65 -0.66
CA ARG A 77 -3.99 -21.97 -1.80
C ARG A 77 -5.04 -21.30 -2.67
N LEU A 78 -4.69 -20.15 -3.20
CA LEU A 78 -5.37 -19.54 -4.34
C LEU A 78 -5.03 -20.34 -5.61
N THR A 79 -6.02 -20.49 -6.47
CA THR A 79 -6.02 -21.18 -7.76
C THR A 79 -6.97 -20.45 -8.68
N GLU A 80 -6.89 -20.72 -9.98
CA GLU A 80 -7.83 -20.17 -10.97
C GLU A 80 -9.29 -20.54 -10.68
N ALA A 81 -9.53 -21.68 -10.02
CA ALA A 81 -10.88 -22.16 -9.71
C ALA A 81 -11.51 -21.51 -8.46
N ASN A 82 -10.72 -20.83 -7.63
CA ASN A 82 -11.17 -20.23 -6.36
C ASN A 82 -10.67 -18.80 -6.20
N LEU A 83 -10.71 -18.04 -7.29
CA LEU A 83 -10.35 -16.63 -7.27
C LEU A 83 -11.24 -15.85 -6.28
N PRO A 84 -10.66 -14.87 -5.57
CA PRO A 84 -11.34 -14.16 -4.49
C PRO A 84 -12.52 -13.35 -5.04
N THR A 85 -13.59 -13.20 -4.26
CA THR A 85 -14.75 -12.38 -4.64
C THR A 85 -14.78 -11.01 -3.95
N SER A 86 -13.87 -10.78 -3.01
CA SER A 86 -13.75 -9.54 -2.25
C SER A 86 -12.30 -9.22 -1.95
N ILE A 87 -11.99 -7.92 -1.86
CA ILE A 87 -10.66 -7.41 -1.52
C ILE A 87 -10.77 -6.60 -0.23
N ILE A 88 -9.85 -6.85 0.68
CA ILE A 88 -9.67 -6.12 1.92
C ILE A 88 -8.58 -5.07 1.70
N LYS A 89 -8.83 -3.83 2.13
CA LYS A 89 -7.87 -2.73 2.04
C LYS A 89 -7.23 -2.51 3.39
N SER A 90 -5.93 -2.21 3.40
CA SER A 90 -5.27 -1.67 4.60
C SER A 90 -5.92 -0.34 5.03
N THR A 91 -5.72 0.02 6.29
CA THR A 91 -6.47 1.11 6.94
C THR A 91 -5.60 2.29 7.34
N TYR A 92 -4.28 2.10 7.40
CA TYR A 92 -3.35 3.10 7.89
C TYR A 92 -1.98 2.89 7.25
N SER A 93 -1.29 3.98 6.89
CA SER A 93 0.05 3.94 6.30
C SER A 93 0.94 4.99 6.96
N THR A 94 2.22 4.66 7.05
CA THR A 94 3.31 5.56 7.44
C THR A 94 4.37 5.54 6.35
N ASN A 95 5.42 6.36 6.49
CA ASN A 95 6.55 6.30 5.57
C ASN A 95 7.29 4.96 5.61
N THR A 96 7.17 4.23 6.72
CA THR A 96 7.95 3.01 7.00
C THR A 96 7.15 1.71 6.84
N GLY A 97 5.83 1.78 6.76
CA GLY A 97 5.01 0.59 6.61
C GLY A 97 3.53 0.88 6.44
N VAL A 98 2.80 -0.16 6.07
CA VAL A 98 1.35 -0.11 5.88
C VAL A 98 0.68 -1.14 6.78
N TYR A 99 -0.33 -0.66 7.50
CA TYR A 99 -1.06 -1.37 8.52
C TYR A 99 -2.48 -1.68 8.07
N TRP A 100 -2.87 -2.94 8.21
CA TRP A 100 -4.27 -3.33 8.29
C TRP A 100 -4.65 -3.54 9.74
N LEU A 101 -5.42 -2.60 10.29
CA LEU A 101 -5.91 -2.59 11.66
C LEU A 101 -7.28 -3.27 11.74
N ASN A 102 -7.59 -3.84 12.90
CA ASN A 102 -8.83 -4.60 13.13
C ASN A 102 -8.99 -5.77 12.14
N ALA A 103 -7.87 -6.43 11.82
CA ALA A 103 -7.89 -7.65 11.05
C ALA A 103 -8.61 -8.75 11.84
N SER A 104 -9.51 -9.48 11.18
CA SER A 104 -10.14 -10.66 11.76
C SER A 104 -9.14 -11.84 11.78
N PRO A 105 -9.20 -12.74 12.78
CA PRO A 105 -8.42 -13.96 12.76
C PRO A 105 -8.75 -14.83 11.53
N GLY A 106 -7.72 -15.31 10.85
CA GLY A 106 -7.90 -16.01 9.58
C GLY A 106 -6.61 -16.20 8.80
N ALA A 107 -6.75 -16.81 7.63
CA ALA A 107 -5.70 -16.95 6.64
C ALA A 107 -5.95 -16.01 5.47
N TYR A 108 -4.91 -15.28 5.07
CA TYR A 108 -4.99 -14.21 4.08
C TYR A 108 -3.79 -14.28 3.13
N ALA A 109 -3.95 -13.68 1.95
CA ALA A 109 -2.84 -13.42 1.03
C ALA A 109 -2.73 -11.93 0.75
N LEU A 110 -1.50 -11.43 0.66
CA LEU A 110 -1.19 -10.10 0.14
C LEU A 110 -1.20 -10.19 -1.40
N VAL A 111 -2.09 -9.45 -2.04
CA VAL A 111 -2.35 -9.58 -3.48
C VAL A 111 -2.08 -8.31 -4.29
N GLY A 112 -1.73 -7.22 -3.62
CA GLY A 112 -1.37 -6.00 -4.34
C GLY A 112 -1.14 -4.82 -3.43
N ALA A 113 -0.82 -3.70 -4.07
CA ALA A 113 -0.58 -2.43 -3.42
C ALA A 113 -0.97 -1.29 -4.35
N SER A 114 -1.23 -0.10 -3.79
CA SER A 114 -1.36 1.11 -4.58
C SER A 114 -0.88 2.33 -3.84
N TYR A 115 -0.45 3.34 -4.59
CA TYR A 115 -0.28 4.70 -4.08
C TYR A 115 -1.06 5.69 -4.93
N SER A 116 -1.31 6.86 -4.37
CA SER A 116 -2.08 7.94 -4.96
C SER A 116 -1.23 9.20 -5.06
N GLU A 117 -1.31 9.87 -6.19
CA GLU A 117 -0.64 11.14 -6.45
C GLU A 117 -1.68 12.20 -6.74
N THR A 118 -1.71 13.27 -5.95
CA THR A 118 -2.58 14.42 -6.24
C THR A 118 -1.84 15.36 -7.17
N VAL A 119 -2.29 15.45 -8.42
CA VAL A 119 -1.73 16.36 -9.41
C VAL A 119 -2.47 17.68 -9.33
N SER A 120 -1.77 18.74 -8.93
CA SER A 120 -2.32 20.10 -8.91
C SER A 120 -2.70 20.54 -10.33
N GLY A 121 -3.88 21.16 -10.47
CA GLY A 121 -4.30 21.69 -11.77
C GLY A 121 -3.35 22.78 -12.25
N GLN A 122 -2.95 22.72 -13.52
CA GLN A 122 -2.12 23.75 -14.14
C GLN A 122 -3.00 24.69 -14.96
N GLN A 123 -2.82 25.99 -14.74
CA GLN A 123 -3.40 27.02 -15.59
C GLN A 123 -2.29 27.68 -16.38
N THR A 124 -2.30 27.50 -17.69
CA THR A 124 -1.37 28.16 -18.60
C THR A 124 -2.14 29.27 -19.31
N SER A 125 -1.64 30.51 -19.21
CA SER A 125 -2.22 31.64 -19.94
C SER A 125 -1.22 32.13 -20.98
N THR A 126 -1.61 32.06 -22.25
CA THR A 126 -0.76 32.48 -23.38
C THR A 126 -1.38 33.72 -24.02
N PRO A 127 -0.62 34.83 -24.15
CA PRO A 127 -1.09 36.00 -24.90
C PRO A 127 -1.29 35.65 -26.37
N VAL A 128 -2.41 36.05 -26.97
CA VAL A 128 -2.68 35.85 -28.41
C VAL A 128 -2.70 37.23 -29.09
N GLY A 129 -1.50 37.82 -29.22
CA GLY A 129 -1.31 39.17 -29.76
C GLY A 129 -2.13 40.22 -29.01
N ASP A 130 -2.66 41.22 -29.73
CA ASP A 130 -3.47 42.30 -29.16
C ASP A 130 -4.94 41.89 -28.89
N LYS A 131 -5.30 40.62 -29.15
CA LYS A 131 -6.70 40.14 -29.11
C LYS A 131 -7.10 39.49 -27.77
N GLY A 132 -6.20 39.49 -26.78
CA GLY A 132 -6.44 38.98 -25.43
C GLY A 132 -5.61 37.75 -25.07
N THR A 133 -5.88 37.18 -23.89
CA THR A 133 -5.20 36.00 -23.37
C THR A 133 -6.05 34.74 -23.54
N LEU A 134 -5.46 33.69 -24.10
CA LEU A 134 -6.03 32.35 -24.05
C LEU A 134 -5.61 31.69 -22.74
N THR A 135 -6.57 31.38 -21.88
CA THR A 135 -6.32 30.62 -20.65
C THR A 135 -6.74 29.17 -20.86
N VAL A 136 -5.78 28.26 -20.80
CA VAL A 136 -6.03 26.82 -20.76
C VAL A 136 -5.95 26.37 -19.29
N LYS A 137 -7.06 25.84 -18.78
CA LYS A 137 -7.12 25.23 -17.45
C LYS A 137 -7.07 23.71 -17.61
N VAL A 138 -5.97 23.10 -17.16
CA VAL A 138 -5.88 21.66 -16.96
C VAL A 138 -6.42 21.37 -15.56
N LYS A 139 -7.53 20.64 -15.48
CA LYS A 139 -8.11 20.23 -14.20
C LYS A 139 -7.15 19.25 -13.53
N GLY A 140 -6.76 19.55 -12.29
CA GLY A 140 -6.03 18.61 -11.44
C GLY A 140 -6.91 17.42 -11.03
N GLY A 141 -6.30 16.37 -10.50
CA GLY A 141 -6.99 15.15 -10.06
C GLY A 141 -6.07 14.22 -9.30
N THR A 142 -6.63 13.18 -8.67
CA THR A 142 -5.83 12.16 -7.96
C THR A 142 -5.60 11.00 -8.89
N LYS A 143 -4.34 10.72 -9.23
CA LYS A 143 -3.97 9.50 -9.95
C LYS A 143 -3.74 8.40 -8.94
N VAL A 144 -4.29 7.22 -9.17
CA VAL A 144 -4.02 6.04 -8.35
C VAL A 144 -3.22 5.07 -9.19
N TYR A 145 -2.10 4.60 -8.69
CA TYR A 145 -1.25 3.62 -9.34
C TYR A 145 -1.33 2.35 -8.52
N ALA A 146 -1.97 1.32 -9.07
CA ALA A 146 -2.18 0.03 -8.42
C ALA A 146 -1.32 -1.05 -9.08
N THR A 147 -0.87 -2.02 -8.30
CA THR A 147 -0.19 -3.20 -8.81
C THR A 147 -0.72 -4.44 -8.12
N PHE A 148 -0.83 -5.53 -8.89
CA PHE A 148 -1.34 -6.81 -8.41
C PHE A 148 -0.23 -7.86 -8.46
N PHE A 149 -0.06 -8.58 -7.37
CA PHE A 149 0.96 -9.60 -7.24
C PHE A 149 0.48 -10.90 -7.87
N SER A 150 1.44 -11.70 -8.31
CA SER A 150 1.12 -12.93 -9.01
C SER A 150 0.49 -13.97 -8.12
N LEU A 151 -0.23 -14.91 -8.71
CA LEU A 151 -0.81 -16.05 -7.99
C LEU A 151 0.22 -16.81 -7.16
N ASP A 152 1.41 -17.06 -7.72
CA ASP A 152 2.48 -17.77 -7.04
C ASP A 152 3.02 -16.98 -5.84
N PHE A 153 3.27 -15.68 -6.03
CA PHE A 153 3.73 -14.80 -4.96
C PHE A 153 2.71 -14.68 -3.83
N ALA A 154 1.43 -14.50 -4.18
CA ALA A 154 0.34 -14.43 -3.20
C ALA A 154 0.23 -15.72 -2.38
N ASN A 155 0.45 -16.88 -3.00
CA ASN A 155 0.46 -18.18 -2.33
C ASN A 155 1.71 -18.39 -1.46
N GLU A 156 2.88 -17.98 -1.93
CA GLU A 156 4.15 -18.10 -1.20
C GLU A 156 4.16 -17.24 0.06
N HIS A 157 3.56 -16.05 -0.01
CA HIS A 157 3.49 -15.10 1.09
C HIS A 157 2.11 -15.05 1.75
N ALA A 158 1.32 -16.10 1.61
CA ALA A 158 0.10 -16.26 2.37
C ALA A 158 0.43 -16.40 3.87
N PHE A 159 -0.38 -15.78 4.72
CA PHE A 159 -0.09 -15.64 6.14
C PHE A 159 -1.32 -15.88 7.00
N VAL A 160 -1.07 -16.03 8.30
CA VAL A 160 -2.11 -16.20 9.31
C VAL A 160 -2.14 -15.00 10.23
N VAL A 161 -3.35 -14.52 10.49
CA VAL A 161 -3.65 -13.50 11.48
C VAL A 161 -4.15 -14.19 12.74
N ALA A 162 -3.39 -14.07 13.82
CA ALA A 162 -3.78 -14.56 15.13
C ALA A 162 -4.61 -13.51 15.89
N PRO A 163 -5.57 -13.91 16.73
CA PRO A 163 -6.35 -12.96 17.52
C PRO A 163 -5.46 -12.16 18.46
N GLY A 164 -5.75 -10.87 18.59
CA GLY A 164 -5.13 -10.04 19.62
C GLY A 164 -3.66 -9.70 19.38
N LYS A 165 -3.11 -9.93 18.17
CA LYS A 165 -1.67 -9.81 17.90
C LYS A 165 -1.36 -8.96 16.67
N LEU A 166 -0.13 -8.43 16.63
CA LEU A 166 0.48 -7.94 15.41
C LEU A 166 1.10 -9.10 14.62
N THR A 167 0.73 -9.22 13.35
CA THR A 167 1.40 -10.09 12.38
C THR A 167 2.28 -9.23 11.47
N THR A 168 3.60 -9.46 11.50
CA THR A 168 4.56 -8.82 10.60
C THR A 168 4.85 -9.71 9.39
N LEU A 169 4.61 -9.19 8.18
CA LEU A 169 4.82 -9.96 6.95
C LEU A 169 6.28 -9.92 6.49
N GLY A 170 6.99 -8.83 6.77
CA GLY A 170 8.32 -8.56 6.26
C GLY A 170 8.34 -7.39 5.28
N LYS A 171 9.47 -7.24 4.59
CA LYS A 171 9.70 -6.20 3.59
C LYS A 171 9.51 -6.79 2.20
N PHE A 172 8.80 -6.07 1.34
CA PHE A 172 8.58 -6.47 -0.05
C PHE A 172 9.03 -5.34 -0.96
N ASN A 173 9.75 -5.69 -2.01
CA ASN A 173 10.16 -4.76 -3.05
C ASN A 173 9.52 -5.24 -4.34
N ALA A 174 8.66 -4.42 -4.93
CA ALA A 174 8.04 -4.70 -6.20
C ALA A 174 8.53 -3.70 -7.24
N LYS A 175 9.27 -4.18 -8.24
CA LYS A 175 9.58 -3.39 -9.42
C LYS A 175 8.41 -3.50 -10.38
N VAL A 176 7.80 -2.37 -10.69
CA VAL A 176 6.67 -2.27 -11.61
C VAL A 176 7.10 -1.48 -12.84
N GLU A 177 6.79 -2.05 -13.99
CA GLU A 177 6.99 -1.39 -15.29
C GLU A 177 5.63 -1.22 -15.95
N LEU A 178 5.53 -0.23 -16.85
CA LEU A 178 4.42 -0.17 -17.81
C LEU A 178 4.54 -1.37 -18.75
N SER A 179 4.10 -2.54 -18.31
CA SER A 179 4.08 -3.73 -19.14
C SER A 179 2.80 -3.78 -19.96
N GLU A 180 2.95 -4.26 -21.20
CA GLU A 180 1.79 -4.64 -21.99
C GLU A 180 1.10 -5.84 -21.33
N ARG A 181 -0.22 -5.81 -21.35
CA ARG A 181 -1.19 -6.80 -20.84
C ARG A 181 -0.81 -8.29 -21.01
N SER A 182 0.03 -8.65 -21.97
CA SER A 182 0.30 -10.03 -22.37
C SER A 182 0.94 -10.93 -21.31
N ASN A 183 1.45 -10.37 -20.21
CA ASN A 183 2.18 -11.12 -19.18
C ASN A 183 1.45 -11.20 -17.83
N SER A 184 0.18 -10.78 -17.73
CA SER A 184 -0.57 -10.91 -16.48
C SER A 184 -1.06 -12.35 -16.27
N ASP A 185 -0.95 -12.84 -15.04
CA ASP A 185 -1.56 -14.12 -14.65
C ASP A 185 -3.06 -13.96 -14.28
N PRO A 186 -3.83 -15.06 -14.21
CA PRO A 186 -5.27 -14.99 -13.99
C PRO A 186 -5.70 -14.27 -12.71
N LEU A 187 -4.92 -14.33 -11.63
CA LEU A 187 -5.24 -13.60 -10.40
C LEU A 187 -5.11 -12.09 -10.62
N GLN A 188 -4.02 -11.66 -11.26
CA GLN A 188 -3.79 -10.25 -11.58
C GLN A 188 -4.90 -9.71 -12.49
N GLU A 189 -5.28 -10.45 -13.52
CA GLU A 189 -6.36 -10.07 -14.43
C GLU A 189 -7.69 -9.94 -13.69
N HIS A 190 -8.01 -10.92 -12.85
CA HIS A 190 -9.24 -10.95 -12.07
C HIS A 190 -9.33 -9.77 -11.09
N LEU A 191 -8.26 -9.51 -10.34
CA LEU A 191 -8.21 -8.42 -9.36
C LEU A 191 -8.27 -7.04 -10.04
N ALA A 192 -7.56 -6.86 -11.15
CA ALA A 192 -7.62 -5.63 -11.93
C ALA A 192 -9.05 -5.40 -12.47
N ASN A 193 -9.74 -6.42 -12.96
CA ASN A 193 -11.13 -6.29 -13.39
C ASN A 193 -12.09 -5.99 -12.23
N MET A 194 -11.86 -6.58 -11.04
CA MET A 194 -12.70 -6.33 -9.87
C MET A 194 -12.56 -4.90 -9.36
N MET A 195 -11.32 -4.39 -9.33
CA MET A 195 -11.03 -3.05 -8.82
C MET A 195 -11.24 -1.94 -9.84
N LEU A 196 -11.08 -2.26 -11.13
CA LEU A 196 -11.19 -1.37 -12.26
C LEU A 196 -12.00 -2.07 -13.36
N PRO A 197 -13.33 -2.13 -13.22
CA PRO A 197 -14.18 -2.75 -14.23
C PRO A 197 -13.92 -2.13 -15.61
N GLY A 198 -13.59 -2.96 -16.59
CA GLY A 198 -13.26 -2.53 -17.95
C GLY A 198 -11.79 -2.16 -18.17
N TYR A 199 -10.89 -2.32 -17.19
CA TYR A 199 -9.46 -2.02 -17.35
C TYR A 199 -8.82 -2.72 -18.56
N TYR A 200 -9.22 -3.95 -18.83
CA TYR A 200 -8.74 -4.73 -19.96
C TYR A 200 -9.58 -4.56 -21.23
N ASP A 201 -10.62 -3.75 -21.23
CA ASP A 201 -11.33 -3.38 -22.44
C ASP A 201 -10.61 -2.19 -23.09
N LYS A 202 -10.03 -2.40 -24.29
CA LYS A 202 -9.29 -1.35 -25.03
C LYS A 202 -10.16 -0.13 -25.34
N SER A 203 -11.48 -0.26 -25.25
CA SER A 203 -12.44 0.83 -25.43
C SER A 203 -12.69 1.67 -24.16
N ALA A 204 -12.21 1.22 -23.00
CA ALA A 204 -12.55 1.76 -21.68
C ALA A 204 -11.36 2.40 -20.94
N LEU A 205 -10.43 3.06 -21.65
CA LEU A 205 -9.66 4.18 -21.08
C LEU A 205 -10.59 5.39 -20.83
N SER A 206 -11.74 5.13 -20.18
CA SER A 206 -12.79 6.09 -19.92
C SER A 206 -12.54 6.75 -18.56
N ASN A 207 -12.38 8.08 -18.63
CA ASN A 207 -12.35 9.03 -17.53
C ASN A 207 -13.62 8.99 -16.67
N THR A 208 -13.94 7.90 -15.98
CA THR A 208 -15.27 7.80 -15.36
C THR A 208 -15.36 8.49 -14.00
N PHE A 209 -14.26 8.84 -13.36
CA PHE A 209 -14.27 9.73 -12.20
C PHE A 209 -13.03 10.63 -12.27
N GLY A 210 -13.02 11.78 -11.60
CA GLY A 210 -11.88 12.73 -11.62
C GLY A 210 -10.53 12.19 -11.11
N ASN A 211 -10.42 10.87 -10.95
CA ASN A 211 -9.24 10.13 -10.58
C ASN A 211 -8.90 9.10 -11.68
N THR A 212 -7.72 9.22 -12.28
CA THR A 212 -7.22 8.24 -13.25
C THR A 212 -6.55 7.10 -12.49
N VAL A 213 -7.02 5.87 -12.66
CA VAL A 213 -6.34 4.70 -12.08
C VAL A 213 -5.51 4.00 -13.16
N HIS A 214 -4.24 3.77 -12.85
CA HIS A 214 -3.31 3.03 -13.67
C HIS A 214 -2.98 1.71 -12.96
N ALA A 215 -3.14 0.56 -13.63
CA ALA A 215 -2.76 -0.74 -13.06
C ALA A 215 -1.48 -1.29 -13.72
N TYR A 216 -0.57 -1.82 -12.93
CA TYR A 216 0.74 -2.29 -13.39
C TYR A 216 0.95 -3.73 -12.96
N VAL A 217 1.60 -4.51 -13.82
CA VAL A 217 2.08 -5.85 -13.48
C VAL A 217 3.52 -5.72 -12.98
N PRO A 218 3.85 -6.25 -11.79
CA PRO A 218 5.24 -6.31 -11.33
C PRO A 218 6.07 -7.16 -12.29
N VAL A 219 7.26 -6.67 -12.63
CA VAL A 219 8.25 -7.44 -13.41
C VAL A 219 9.22 -8.18 -12.49
N GLU A 220 9.38 -7.70 -11.26
CA GLU A 220 10.22 -8.31 -10.25
C GLU A 220 9.58 -8.11 -8.88
N MET A 221 9.56 -9.17 -8.06
CA MET A 221 9.13 -9.09 -6.68
C MET A 221 10.15 -9.82 -5.81
N ASN A 222 10.65 -9.11 -4.80
CA ASN A 222 11.56 -9.66 -3.81
C ASN A 222 10.95 -9.51 -2.42
N ALA A 223 10.97 -10.58 -1.64
CA ALA A 223 10.46 -10.59 -0.28
C ALA A 223 11.58 -10.90 0.72
N GLN A 224 11.71 -10.07 1.75
CA GLN A 224 12.58 -10.26 2.90
C GLN A 224 11.69 -10.56 4.11
N THR A 225 11.37 -11.84 4.29
CA THR A 225 10.44 -12.33 5.31
C THR A 225 11.11 -13.18 6.38
N ASP A 226 12.44 -13.09 6.49
CA ASP A 226 13.21 -13.75 7.53
C ASP A 226 12.92 -13.15 8.92
N SER A 227 13.36 -13.84 9.97
CA SER A 227 13.12 -13.44 11.35
C SER A 227 13.67 -12.06 11.67
N THR A 228 14.85 -11.70 11.14
CA THR A 228 15.50 -10.41 11.38
C THR A 228 14.70 -9.28 10.77
N SER A 229 14.21 -9.45 9.54
CA SER A 229 13.34 -8.49 8.86
C SER A 229 12.03 -8.29 9.65
N ARG A 230 11.39 -9.38 10.09
CA ARG A 230 10.14 -9.33 10.88
C ARG A 230 10.33 -8.70 12.25
N GLU A 231 11.44 -8.97 12.93
CA GLU A 231 11.78 -8.36 14.23
C GLU A 231 12.05 -6.86 14.09
N SER A 232 12.80 -6.44 13.06
CA SER A 232 13.00 -5.03 12.75
C SER A 232 11.67 -4.30 12.55
N MET A 233 10.71 -4.95 11.90
CA MET A 233 9.38 -4.41 11.69
C MET A 233 8.52 -4.38 12.96
N GLN A 234 8.66 -5.39 13.82
CA GLN A 234 8.01 -5.37 15.14
C GLN A 234 8.45 -4.15 15.95
N ASN A 235 9.75 -3.85 15.94
CA ASN A 235 10.30 -2.68 16.63
C ASN A 235 9.79 -1.36 16.02
N LEU A 236 9.68 -1.27 14.69
CA LEU A 236 9.05 -0.12 14.04
C LEU A 236 7.58 0.04 14.46
N ALA A 237 6.83 -1.06 14.59
CA ALA A 237 5.46 -1.02 15.04
C ALA A 237 5.33 -0.53 16.49
N LYS A 238 6.26 -0.92 17.39
CA LYS A 238 6.29 -0.40 18.76
C LYS A 238 6.42 1.12 18.79
N GLU A 239 7.25 1.68 17.92
CA GLU A 239 7.39 3.14 17.79
C GLU A 239 6.15 3.79 17.18
N ASP A 240 5.59 3.21 16.12
CA ASP A 240 4.40 3.75 15.44
C ASP A 240 3.13 3.67 16.31
N PHE A 241 3.05 2.67 17.19
CA PHE A 241 1.94 2.48 18.11
C PHE A 241 2.15 3.15 19.46
N LEU A 242 3.30 3.77 19.70
CA LEU A 242 3.57 4.52 20.91
C LEU A 242 2.48 5.57 21.11
N GLU A 243 1.92 5.65 22.32
CA GLU A 243 0.81 6.55 22.67
C GLU A 243 -0.51 6.30 21.92
N SER A 244 -0.65 5.17 21.24
CA SER A 244 -1.89 4.76 20.58
C SER A 244 -2.62 3.64 21.34
N PRO A 245 -3.91 3.41 21.07
CA PRO A 245 -4.65 2.25 21.59
C PRO A 245 -4.06 0.88 21.17
N TRP A 246 -3.10 0.85 20.24
CA TRP A 246 -2.46 -0.36 19.74
C TRP A 246 -1.14 -0.72 20.44
N ALA A 247 -0.68 0.08 21.41
CA ALA A 247 0.63 -0.12 22.04
C ALA A 247 0.87 -1.56 22.54
N GLY A 248 -0.14 -2.20 23.13
CA GLY A 248 -0.03 -3.58 23.65
C GLY A 248 -0.09 -4.70 22.60
N TYR A 249 -0.25 -4.38 21.32
CA TYR A 249 -0.28 -5.37 20.22
C TYR A 249 1.09 -5.60 19.59
N ALA A 250 2.03 -4.67 19.81
CA ALA A 250 3.37 -4.74 19.25
C ALA A 250 4.37 -5.47 20.17
N ASP A 251 3.93 -6.00 21.32
CA ASP A 251 4.78 -6.69 22.30
C ASP A 251 5.09 -8.16 21.95
#